data_AF-A0A9D6MSY2-F1
#
_entry.id   AF-A0A9D6MSY2-F1
#
_cell.length_a   1.000
_cell.length_b   1.000
_cell.length_c   1.000
_cell.angle_alpha   90.00
_cell.angle_beta   90.00
_cell.angle_gamma   90.00
#
_symmetry.space_group_name_H-M   'P 1'
#
loop_
_entity.id
_entity.type
_entity.pdbx_description
1 polymer ?
#
loop_
_entity_poly.entity_id
_entity_poly.type
_entity_poly.pdbx_seq_one_letter_code
_entity_poly.pdbx_strand_id
1 'polypeptide(L)'
;MLSFLYRLVENYHREHGLHPNLLYLNPWHYQKLLESLPEMKNQEEVSRFLMMQVVVSPEAAHPYVAWLPTTHVGSHSGRERGRVL
;
A
#
# COMPACT_ATOMS: atom_id res chain seq x y z
N MET A 1 -14.17 1.47 5.08
CA MET A 1 -12.69 1.53 5.21
C MET A 1 -12.11 2.79 4.56
N LEU A 2 -12.55 3.14 3.35
CA LEU A 2 -11.95 4.24 2.58
C LEU A 2 -11.89 5.61 3.30
N SER A 3 -12.96 5.99 4.00
CA SER A 3 -12.99 7.23 4.81
C SER A 3 -11.95 7.26 5.93
N PHE A 4 -11.62 6.10 6.51
CA PHE A 4 -10.55 5.98 7.51
C PHE A 4 -9.18 6.21 6.87
N LEU A 5 -8.93 5.65 5.69
CA LEU A 5 -7.67 5.87 4.96
C LEU A 5 -7.47 7.33 4.58
N TYR A 6 -8.51 8.05 4.16
CA TYR A 6 -8.39 9.49 3.88
C TYR A 6 -7.97 10.29 5.11
N ARG A 7 -8.53 9.98 6.29
CA ARG A 7 -8.12 10.61 7.55
C ARG A 7 -6.69 10.28 7.92
N LEU A 8 -6.28 9.04 7.69
CA LEU A 8 -4.92 8.57 7.95
C LEU A 8 -3.89 9.31 7.07
N VAL A 9 -4.20 9.50 5.78
CA VAL A 9 -3.38 10.28 4.83
C VAL A 9 -3.33 11.74 5.23
N GLU A 10 -4.46 12.34 5.56
CA GLU A 10 -4.54 13.75 5.98
C GLU A 10 -3.74 14.01 7.26
N ASN A 11 -3.86 13.13 8.25
CA ASN A 11 -3.09 13.24 9.50
C ASN A 11 -1.58 13.14 9.23
N TYR A 12 -1.17 12.15 8.42
CA TYR A 12 0.23 12.01 8.03
C TYR A 12 0.77 13.26 7.33
N HIS A 13 0.00 13.84 6.42
CA HIS A 13 0.38 15.07 5.73
C HIS A 13 0.52 16.26 6.70
N ARG A 14 -0.39 16.41 7.66
CA ARG A 14 -0.32 17.47 8.68
C ARG A 14 0.89 17.31 9.59
N GLU A 15 1.23 16.08 9.95
CA GLU A 15 2.32 15.78 10.89
C GLU A 15 3.70 15.87 10.23
N HIS A 16 3.81 15.48 8.95
CA HIS A 16 5.11 15.32 8.27
C HIS A 16 5.32 16.26 7.08
N GLY A 17 4.28 16.97 6.60
CA GLY A 17 4.36 17.84 5.42
C GLY A 17 4.49 17.09 4.09
N LEU A 18 4.34 15.76 4.10
CA LEU A 18 4.52 14.89 2.93
C LEU A 18 3.23 14.09 2.66
N HIS A 19 2.96 13.82 1.38
CA HIS A 19 1.92 12.86 1.02
C HIS A 19 2.49 11.44 1.08
N PRO A 20 1.90 10.52 1.84
CA PRO A 20 2.34 9.14 1.86
C PRO A 20 2.13 8.48 0.48
N ASN A 21 2.99 7.53 0.15
CA ASN A 21 2.94 6.77 -1.10
C ASN A 21 2.94 5.25 -0.86
N LEU A 22 2.79 4.82 0.39
CA LEU A 22 2.78 3.43 0.80
C LEU A 22 1.72 3.22 1.89
N LEU A 23 0.94 2.15 1.72
CA LEU A 23 -0.11 1.70 2.63
C LEU A 23 0.20 0.28 3.09
N TYR A 24 0.36 0.10 4.39
CA TYR A 24 0.44 -1.21 5.03
C TYR A 24 -0.87 -1.57 5.70
N LEU A 25 -1.30 -2.81 5.53
CA LEU A 25 -2.51 -3.34 6.16
C LEU A 25 -2.47 -4.87 6.14
N ASN A 26 -3.28 -5.49 6.99
CA ASN A 26 -3.41 -6.95 7.01
C ASN A 26 -4.48 -7.45 6.01
N PRO A 27 -4.55 -8.77 5.74
CA PRO A 27 -5.52 -9.32 4.79
C PRO A 27 -6.99 -8.99 5.11
N TRP A 28 -7.35 -8.94 6.39
CA TRP A 28 -8.72 -8.60 6.81
C TRP A 28 -9.08 -7.15 6.47
N HIS A 29 -8.18 -6.22 6.78
CA HIS A 29 -8.34 -4.81 6.40
C HIS A 29 -8.35 -4.62 4.88
N TYR A 30 -7.60 -5.44 4.14
CA TYR A 30 -7.60 -5.41 2.67
C TYR A 30 -8.96 -5.79 2.11
N GLN A 31 -9.56 -6.85 2.63
CA GLN A 31 -10.91 -7.26 2.24
C GLN A 31 -11.93 -6.14 2.53
N LYS A 32 -11.84 -5.49 3.69
CA LYS A 32 -12.69 -4.33 4.02
C LYS A 32 -12.46 -3.11 3.14
N LEU A 33 -11.26 -2.95 2.60
CA LEU A 33 -10.95 -1.94 1.59
C LEU A 33 -11.62 -2.28 0.25
N LEU A 34 -11.54 -3.54 -0.20
CA LEU A 34 -12.20 -3.99 -1.44
C LEU A 34 -13.72 -3.86 -1.36
N GLU A 35 -14.34 -4.14 -0.21
CA GLU A 35 -15.77 -3.87 0.01
C GLU A 35 -16.14 -2.38 -0.17
N SER A 36 -15.17 -1.47 0.04
CA SER A 36 -15.36 -0.03 -0.17
C SER A 36 -15.04 0.42 -1.62
N LEU A 37 -14.51 -0.47 -2.46
CA LEU A 37 -14.01 -0.20 -3.81
C LEU A 37 -14.52 -1.28 -4.79
N PRO A 38 -15.84 -1.37 -5.03
CA PRO A 38 -16.43 -2.48 -5.77
C PRO A 38 -16.00 -2.55 -7.24
N GLU A 39 -15.53 -1.46 -7.85
CA GLU A 39 -15.05 -1.48 -9.24
C GLU A 39 -13.64 -2.08 -9.39
N MET A 40 -12.88 -2.21 -8.32
CA MET A 40 -11.47 -2.64 -8.36
C MET A 40 -11.35 -4.16 -8.31
N LYS A 41 -10.67 -4.74 -9.29
CA LYS A 41 -10.59 -6.20 -9.49
C LYS A 41 -9.34 -6.84 -8.90
N ASN A 42 -8.30 -6.05 -8.65
CA ASN A 42 -7.00 -6.54 -8.20
C ASN A 42 -6.25 -5.44 -7.42
N GLN A 43 -5.17 -5.85 -6.76
CA GLN A 43 -4.35 -4.97 -5.92
C GLN A 43 -3.64 -3.86 -6.71
N GLU A 44 -3.32 -4.11 -7.98
CA GLU A 44 -2.70 -3.11 -8.86
C GLU A 44 -3.67 -1.94 -9.12
N GLU A 45 -4.94 -2.24 -9.41
CA GLU A 45 -5.99 -1.23 -9.57
C GLU A 45 -6.23 -0.44 -8.29
N VAL A 46 -6.28 -1.12 -7.14
CA VAL A 46 -6.40 -0.45 -5.83
C VAL A 46 -5.21 0.48 -5.57
N SER A 47 -3.98 0.01 -5.85
CA SER A 47 -2.76 0.80 -5.66
C SER A 47 -2.75 2.05 -6.54
N ARG A 48 -3.16 1.92 -7.80
CA ARG A 48 -3.29 3.06 -8.74
C ARG A 48 -4.38 4.04 -8.30
N PHE A 49 -5.54 3.54 -7.88
CA PHE A 49 -6.64 4.37 -7.39
C PHE A 49 -6.22 5.18 -6.16
N LEU A 50 -5.50 4.56 -5.22
CA LEU A 50 -5.01 5.21 -4.02
C LEU A 50 -3.76 6.07 -4.23
N MET A 51 -3.13 5.97 -5.41
CA MET A 51 -1.80 6.54 -5.69
C MET A 51 -0.74 6.12 -4.65
N MET A 52 -0.89 4.91 -4.10
CA MET A 52 -0.02 4.36 -3.07
C MET A 52 0.31 2.91 -3.40
N GLN A 53 1.54 2.49 -3.13
CA GLN A 53 1.87 1.07 -3.08
C GLN A 53 1.11 0.43 -1.92
N VAL A 54 0.46 -0.71 -2.16
CA VAL A 54 -0.26 -1.45 -1.12
C VAL A 54 0.53 -2.68 -0.73
N VAL A 55 0.87 -2.81 0.54
CA VAL A 55 1.53 -3.98 1.11
C VAL A 55 0.58 -4.67 2.08
N VAL A 56 0.24 -5.92 1.76
CA VAL A 56 -0.60 -6.77 2.61
C VAL A 56 0.30 -7.67 3.45
N SER A 57 0.33 -7.44 4.77
CA SER A 57 1.18 -8.17 5.72
C SER A 57 0.39 -8.51 6.98
N PRO A 58 0.42 -9.78 7.45
CA PRO A 58 -0.30 -10.18 8.66
C PRO A 58 0.24 -9.49 9.93
N GLU A 59 1.46 -8.97 9.90
CA GLU A 59 2.09 -8.23 10.99
C GLU A 59 1.51 -6.81 11.16
N ALA A 60 0.80 -6.27 10.16
CA ALA A 60 0.17 -4.97 10.22
C ALA A 60 -1.12 -5.00 11.07
N ALA A 61 -0.97 -4.89 12.39
CA ALA A 61 -2.08 -4.91 13.36
C ALA A 61 -3.19 -3.88 13.03
N HIS A 62 -2.79 -2.70 12.53
CA HIS A 62 -3.69 -1.64 12.06
C HIS A 62 -3.20 -1.09 10.73
N PRO A 63 -4.09 -0.53 9.88
CA PRO A 63 -3.64 0.14 8.66
C PRO A 63 -2.81 1.37 9.01
N TYR A 64 -1.64 1.51 8.39
CA TYR A 64 -0.79 2.68 8.54
C TYR A 64 -0.19 3.08 7.18
N VAL A 65 0.14 4.36 7.06
CA VAL A 65 0.74 4.92 5.86
C VAL A 65 2.19 5.29 6.11
N ALA A 66 2.98 5.27 5.05
CA ALA A 66 4.37 5.67 5.07
C ALA A 66 4.73 6.40 3.77
N TRP A 67 5.86 7.10 3.82
CA TRP A 67 6.50 7.64 2.65
C TRP A 67 7.82 6.91 2.41
N LEU A 68 7.98 6.36 1.21
CA LEU A 68 9.26 5.88 0.72
C LEU A 68 9.80 6.87 -0.31
N PRO A 69 11.09 7.26 -0.25
CA PRO A 69 11.73 7.93 -1.36
C PRO A 69 11.58 7.04 -2.60
N THR A 70 10.97 7.56 -3.65
CA THR A 70 10.90 6.85 -4.92
C THR A 70 12.31 6.79 -5.50
N THR A 71 13.09 5.78 -5.13
CA THR A 71 14.31 5.45 -5.86
C THR A 71 13.85 5.03 -7.26
N HIS A 72 14.19 5.85 -8.24
CA HIS A 72 13.94 5.60 -9.65
C HIS A 72 14.77 4.39 -10.10
N VAL A 73 14.42 3.17 -9.67
CA VAL A 73 15.05 1.94 -10.15
C VAL A 73 14.24 1.51 -11.37
N GLY A 74 14.77 1.87 -12.53
CA GLY A 74 14.28 1.42 -13.81
C GLY A 74 14.12 -0.10 -13.85
N SER A 75 13.13 -0.51 -14.62
CA SER A 75 12.83 -1.88 -15.02
C SER A 75 14.11 -2.65 -15.39
N HIS A 76 14.45 -3.70 -14.63
CA HIS A 76 15.25 -4.81 -15.15
C HIS A 76 14.83 -6.14 -14.51
N SER A 77 14.09 -6.90 -15.31
CA SER A 77 13.98 -8.36 -15.27
C SER A 77 15.37 -9.02 -15.13
N GLY A 78 15.51 -10.00 -14.23
CA GLY A 78 16.75 -10.74 -14.10
C GLY A 78 16.73 -11.90 -13.09
N ARG A 79 16.24 -13.06 -13.54
CA ARG A 79 16.96 -14.35 -13.49
C ARG A 79 17.42 -14.91 -12.12
N GLU A 80 16.69 -15.93 -11.67
CA GLU A 80 17.15 -17.31 -11.40
C GLU A 80 18.34 -17.59 -10.44
N ARG A 81 18.22 -18.74 -9.74
CA ARG A 81 19.19 -19.50 -8.92
C ARG A 81 19.07 -19.21 -7.41
N GLY A 82 18.68 -20.13 -6.52
CA GLY A 82 18.66 -21.59 -6.52
C GLY A 82 19.57 -22.10 -5.39
N ARG A 83 19.03 -22.92 -4.47
CA ARG A 83 19.75 -23.83 -3.52
C ARG A 83 20.63 -23.09 -2.48
N VAL A 84 20.82 -23.51 -1.22
CA VAL A 84 21.16 -24.79 -0.59
C VAL A 84 20.81 -24.62 0.92
N LEU A 85 20.11 -25.53 1.59
CA LEU A 85 20.59 -26.76 2.24
C LEU A 85 19.40 -27.66 2.59
#